data_AF-G2YZC9-F1
#
_entry.id   AF-G2YZC9-F1
#
_cell.length_a   1.000
_cell.length_b   1.000
_cell.length_c   1.000
_cell.angle_alpha   90.00
_cell.angle_beta   90.00
_cell.angle_gamma   90.00
#
_symmetry.space_group_name_H-M   'P 1'
#
loop_
_entity.id
_entity.type
_entity.pdbx_description
1 polymer ?
#
loop_
_entity_poly.entity_id
_entity_poly.type
_entity_poly.pdbx_seq_one_letter_code
_entity_poly.pdbx_strand_id
1 'polypeptide(L)'
;MVRVRPIIWRGGLAPVGHSADRVYRATFQKVIERNRAYYQKFPEDVAVVQGLAIHISAKNGLQMPSGGTLTVRMFLTMGIQFGFHGGLDLVHDIVLRMSSDLDQYSFITKPTLKAIEDVVSMDNNVIYAILHESIYCQGKASDWAADRVGKSLSEFKWLTGRPRSPSSLISEPLFFSGEMIYPFMFETSPELSAIYPAAKILAEYTEWPPLYDEWQLARNEVPMYSATYMDDMYVDFGLAQETVRLVRGCKQWVTNSMYHDAVRSKTGEMMGELFALRDDVID
;
A
#
# COMPACT_ATOMS: atom_id res chain seq x y z
N MET A 1 36.46 23.40 -1.22
CA MET A 1 35.09 23.00 -1.58
C MET A 1 34.94 21.52 -1.30
N VAL A 2 34.17 21.13 -0.29
CA VAL A 2 33.79 19.73 -0.10
C VAL A 2 32.80 19.39 -1.22
N ARG A 3 33.19 18.52 -2.16
CA ARG A 3 32.26 18.02 -3.19
C ARG A 3 31.29 17.07 -2.49
N VAL A 4 30.08 17.54 -2.21
CA VAL A 4 28.99 16.69 -1.74
C VAL A 4 28.56 15.79 -2.91
N ARG A 5 28.40 14.49 -2.64
CA ARG A 5 27.95 13.53 -3.66
C ARG A 5 26.47 13.79 -4.01
N PRO A 6 26.06 13.62 -5.28
CA PRO A 6 24.66 13.74 -5.66
C PRO A 6 23.80 12.67 -4.97
N ILE A 7 22.53 13.00 -4.74
CA ILE A 7 21.56 12.12 -4.10
C ILE A 7 20.73 11.40 -5.18
N ILE A 8 20.50 10.10 -5.02
CA ILE A 8 19.71 9.28 -5.93
C ILE A 8 18.53 8.64 -5.18
N TRP A 9 17.30 8.95 -5.63
CA TRP A 9 16.03 8.42 -5.14
C TRP A 9 15.42 7.42 -6.12
N ARG A 10 14.87 6.31 -5.61
CA ARG A 10 14.60 5.09 -6.41
C ARG A 10 13.16 4.56 -6.31
N GLY A 11 12.23 5.32 -5.73
CA GLY A 11 10.90 4.83 -5.37
C GLY A 11 9.88 5.93 -5.11
N GLY A 12 9.93 7.00 -5.92
CA GLY A 12 9.07 8.18 -5.73
C GLY A 12 9.61 9.16 -4.68
N LEU A 13 8.94 10.31 -4.58
CA LEU A 13 9.32 11.41 -3.70
C LEU A 13 8.28 11.55 -2.59
N ALA A 14 8.74 11.82 -1.37
CA ALA A 14 7.86 12.03 -0.23
C ALA A 14 6.91 13.21 -0.49
N PRO A 15 5.64 13.15 -0.07
CA PRO A 15 4.65 14.21 -0.30
C PRO A 15 4.87 15.39 0.66
N VAL A 16 5.93 16.18 0.42
CA VAL A 16 6.36 17.27 1.31
C VAL A 16 5.23 18.29 1.50
N GLY A 17 5.01 18.70 2.76
CA GLY A 17 4.00 19.71 3.11
C GLY A 17 2.55 19.24 3.05
N HIS A 18 2.29 17.93 2.93
CA HIS A 18 0.94 17.37 2.86
C HIS A 18 0.57 16.53 4.08
N SER A 19 -0.72 16.52 4.42
CA SER A 19 -1.27 15.68 5.48
C SER A 19 -1.49 14.24 5.01
N ALA A 20 -1.46 13.30 5.96
CA ALA A 20 -1.80 11.89 5.72
C ALA A 20 -3.15 11.74 4.98
N ASP A 21 -4.17 12.52 5.36
CA ASP A 21 -5.49 12.51 4.68
C ASP A 21 -5.39 12.81 3.18
N ARG A 22 -4.58 13.81 2.79
CA ARG A 22 -4.41 14.16 1.38
C ARG A 22 -3.68 13.05 0.62
N VAL A 23 -2.64 12.48 1.24
CA VAL A 23 -1.90 11.36 0.67
C VAL A 23 -2.83 10.17 0.45
N TYR A 24 -3.61 9.77 1.46
CA TYR A 24 -4.52 8.63 1.32
C TYR A 24 -5.65 8.87 0.33
N ARG A 25 -6.19 10.10 0.21
CA ARG A 25 -7.17 10.39 -0.85
C ARG A 25 -6.60 10.16 -2.24
N ALA A 26 -5.33 10.54 -2.46
CA ALA A 26 -4.66 10.33 -3.73
C ALA A 26 -4.34 8.84 -3.97
N THR A 27 -3.77 8.14 -2.98
CA THR A 27 -3.40 6.73 -3.14
C THR A 27 -4.62 5.81 -3.24
N PHE A 28 -5.72 6.08 -2.53
CA PHE A 28 -6.97 5.33 -2.73
C PHE A 28 -7.52 5.47 -4.16
N GLN A 29 -7.38 6.64 -4.78
CA GLN A 29 -7.78 6.82 -6.18
C GLN A 29 -6.97 5.91 -7.12
N LYS A 30 -5.65 5.79 -6.87
CA LYS A 30 -4.80 4.82 -7.59
C LYS A 30 -5.18 3.37 -7.29
N VAL A 31 -5.51 3.03 -6.05
CA VAL A 31 -6.00 1.68 -5.70
C VAL A 31 -7.31 1.35 -6.43
N ILE A 32 -8.21 2.31 -6.59
CA ILE A 32 -9.45 2.15 -7.39
C ILE A 32 -9.11 1.84 -8.85
N GLU A 33 -8.17 2.55 -9.45
CA GLU A 33 -7.69 2.28 -10.82
C GLU A 33 -7.09 0.88 -10.94
N ARG A 34 -6.26 0.46 -9.98
CA ARG A 34 -5.65 -0.89 -9.97
C ARG A 34 -6.65 -2.01 -9.76
N ASN A 35 -7.68 -1.81 -8.94
CA ASN A 35 -8.79 -2.76 -8.80
C ASN A 35 -9.57 -2.93 -10.11
N ARG A 36 -9.83 -1.84 -10.83
CA ARG A 36 -10.46 -1.90 -12.15
C ARG A 36 -9.59 -2.68 -13.14
N ALA A 37 -8.28 -2.46 -13.14
CA ALA A 37 -7.35 -3.23 -13.96
C ALA A 37 -7.33 -4.72 -13.60
N TYR A 38 -7.38 -5.06 -12.32
CA TYR A 38 -7.49 -6.44 -11.83
C TYR A 38 -8.75 -7.15 -12.36
N TYR A 39 -9.92 -6.57 -12.12
CA TYR A 39 -11.19 -7.18 -12.56
C TYR A 39 -11.41 -7.10 -14.07
N GLN A 40 -10.77 -6.18 -14.78
CA GLN A 40 -10.74 -6.19 -16.24
C GLN A 40 -9.89 -7.36 -16.78
N LYS A 41 -8.78 -7.68 -16.10
CA LYS A 41 -7.90 -8.79 -16.47
C LYS A 41 -8.50 -10.16 -16.10
N PHE A 42 -9.17 -10.24 -14.95
CA PHE A 42 -9.81 -11.45 -14.42
C PHE A 42 -11.29 -11.18 -14.06
N PRO A 43 -12.20 -11.07 -15.04
CA PRO A 43 -13.61 -10.77 -14.78
C PRO A 43 -14.33 -11.82 -13.90
N GLU A 44 -13.92 -13.08 -13.99
CA GLU A 44 -14.44 -14.20 -13.19
C GLU A 44 -14.19 -14.01 -11.68
N ASP A 45 -13.10 -13.33 -11.31
CA ASP A 45 -12.72 -13.14 -9.92
C ASP A 45 -13.73 -12.28 -9.16
N VAL A 46 -14.57 -11.50 -9.84
CA VAL A 46 -15.66 -10.76 -9.18
C VAL A 46 -16.54 -11.72 -8.38
N ALA A 47 -17.01 -12.81 -8.99
CA ALA A 47 -17.88 -13.77 -8.32
C ALA A 47 -17.10 -14.63 -7.31
N VAL A 48 -15.87 -15.00 -7.65
CA VAL A 48 -15.02 -15.85 -6.78
C VAL A 48 -14.66 -15.13 -5.49
N VAL A 49 -14.18 -13.88 -5.56
CA VAL A 49 -13.82 -13.06 -4.40
C VAL A 49 -15.02 -12.85 -3.48
N GLN A 50 -16.21 -12.60 -4.04
CA GLN A 50 -17.45 -12.50 -3.26
C GLN A 50 -17.80 -13.81 -2.56
N GLY A 51 -17.71 -14.94 -3.26
CA GLY A 51 -17.93 -16.28 -2.70
C GLY A 51 -16.97 -16.62 -1.56
N LEU A 52 -15.68 -16.32 -1.73
CA LEU A 52 -14.66 -16.48 -0.70
C LEU A 52 -14.93 -15.58 0.51
N ALA A 53 -15.29 -14.31 0.30
CA ALA A 53 -15.66 -13.41 1.39
C ALA A 53 -16.88 -13.93 2.19
N ILE A 54 -17.89 -14.48 1.52
CA ILE A 54 -19.04 -15.11 2.17
C ILE A 54 -18.59 -16.33 3.00
N HIS A 55 -17.75 -17.20 2.44
CA HIS A 55 -17.22 -18.37 3.14
C HIS A 55 -16.45 -17.97 4.41
N ILE A 56 -15.51 -17.03 4.30
CA ILE A 56 -14.71 -16.53 5.41
C ILE A 56 -15.63 -15.92 6.49
N SER A 57 -16.61 -15.12 6.08
CA SER A 57 -17.56 -14.50 7.01
C SER A 57 -18.41 -15.55 7.73
N ALA A 58 -18.90 -16.58 7.03
CA ALA A 58 -19.73 -17.63 7.62
C ALA A 58 -19.00 -18.45 8.68
N LYS A 59 -17.67 -18.55 8.59
CA LYS A 59 -16.81 -19.23 9.58
C LYS A 59 -16.33 -18.32 10.72
N ASN A 60 -16.73 -17.03 10.72
CA ASN A 60 -16.19 -15.99 11.61
C ASN A 60 -14.66 -15.80 11.46
N GLY A 61 -14.14 -15.99 10.25
CA GLY A 61 -12.71 -15.97 9.95
C GLY A 61 -12.09 -17.37 9.91
N LEU A 62 -10.96 -17.50 9.23
CA LEU A 62 -10.20 -18.74 9.11
C LEU A 62 -8.93 -18.67 9.97
N GLN A 63 -8.60 -19.73 10.70
CA GLN A 63 -7.37 -19.78 11.50
C GLN A 63 -6.16 -19.88 10.59
N MET A 64 -5.22 -18.94 10.73
CA MET A 64 -3.97 -18.94 9.97
C MET A 64 -2.87 -19.75 10.67
N PRO A 65 -1.86 -20.26 9.93
CA PRO A 65 -0.81 -21.09 10.50
C PRO A 65 -0.03 -20.45 11.66
N SER A 66 0.13 -19.12 11.69
CA SER A 66 0.82 -18.41 12.78
C SER A 66 -0.03 -18.22 14.04
N GLY A 67 -1.32 -18.57 14.00
CA GLY A 67 -2.27 -18.34 15.10
C GLY A 67 -3.12 -17.07 14.93
N GLY A 68 -2.92 -16.31 13.85
CA GLY A 68 -3.81 -15.23 13.45
C GLY A 68 -5.15 -15.70 12.88
N THR A 69 -6.05 -14.76 12.59
CA THR A 69 -7.36 -15.02 11.96
C THR A 69 -7.53 -14.24 10.66
N LEU A 70 -7.68 -14.96 9.55
CA LEU A 70 -8.03 -14.40 8.25
C LEU A 70 -9.51 -14.00 8.25
N THR A 71 -9.79 -12.72 8.49
CA THR A 71 -11.12 -12.14 8.33
C THR A 71 -11.32 -11.64 6.90
N VAL A 72 -12.57 -11.33 6.50
CA VAL A 72 -12.84 -10.71 5.18
C VAL A 72 -12.04 -9.42 4.99
N ARG A 73 -11.90 -8.61 6.03
CA ARG A 73 -11.13 -7.35 5.97
C ARG A 73 -9.64 -7.59 5.73
N MET A 74 -9.06 -8.64 6.33
CA MET A 74 -7.67 -9.04 6.07
C MET A 74 -7.49 -9.66 4.68
N PHE A 75 -8.47 -10.44 4.21
CA PHE A 75 -8.44 -10.97 2.86
C PHE A 75 -8.42 -9.85 1.80
N LEU A 76 -9.20 -8.78 2.01
CA LEU A 76 -9.24 -7.64 1.12
C LEU A 76 -8.01 -6.73 1.19
N THR A 77 -7.05 -6.97 2.11
CA THR A 77 -5.79 -6.22 2.15
C THR A 77 -4.70 -6.83 1.27
N MET A 78 -4.96 -7.98 0.63
CA MET A 78 -4.03 -8.56 -0.37
C MET A 78 -3.77 -7.63 -1.57
N GLY A 79 -4.64 -6.64 -1.80
CA GLY A 79 -4.44 -5.64 -2.85
C GLY A 79 -3.21 -4.77 -2.66
N ILE A 80 -2.53 -4.83 -1.51
CA ILE A 80 -1.17 -4.28 -1.36
C ILE A 80 -0.24 -4.80 -2.46
N GLN A 81 -0.47 -5.99 -3.02
CA GLN A 81 0.34 -6.53 -4.09
C GLN A 81 0.11 -5.83 -5.44
N PHE A 82 -1.01 -5.15 -5.65
CA PHE A 82 -1.38 -4.59 -6.96
C PHE A 82 -0.43 -3.54 -7.50
N GLY A 83 0.44 -2.96 -6.66
CA GLY A 83 1.47 -2.00 -7.06
C GLY A 83 2.81 -2.63 -7.43
N PHE A 84 2.96 -3.96 -7.40
CA PHE A 84 4.17 -4.66 -7.83
C PHE A 84 4.05 -5.24 -9.24
N HIS A 85 5.19 -5.44 -9.90
CA HIS A 85 5.24 -6.25 -11.12
C HIS A 85 4.71 -7.67 -10.85
N GLY A 86 3.73 -8.12 -11.63
CA GLY A 86 3.10 -9.44 -11.46
C GLY A 86 2.16 -9.55 -10.25
N GLY A 87 1.94 -8.47 -9.50
CA GLY A 87 1.12 -8.52 -8.29
C GLY A 87 -0.37 -8.78 -8.53
N LEU A 88 -0.90 -8.40 -9.69
CA LEU A 88 -2.27 -8.76 -10.10
C LEU A 88 -2.39 -10.28 -10.28
N ASP A 89 -1.42 -10.88 -10.96
CA ASP A 89 -1.36 -12.33 -11.20
C ASP A 89 -1.20 -13.09 -9.88
N LEU A 90 -0.35 -12.61 -8.97
CA LEU A 90 -0.16 -13.21 -7.65
C LEU A 90 -1.47 -13.29 -6.84
N VAL A 91 -2.26 -12.20 -6.82
CA VAL A 91 -3.54 -12.18 -6.10
C VAL A 91 -4.55 -13.11 -6.78
N HIS A 92 -4.61 -13.11 -8.12
CA HIS A 92 -5.45 -14.03 -8.87
C HIS A 92 -5.10 -15.50 -8.57
N ASP A 93 -3.81 -15.86 -8.59
CA ASP A 93 -3.36 -17.22 -8.30
C ASP A 93 -3.79 -17.68 -6.89
N ILE A 94 -3.72 -16.79 -5.90
CA ILE A 94 -4.20 -17.07 -4.54
C ILE A 94 -5.72 -17.27 -4.52
N VAL A 95 -6.49 -16.38 -5.16
CA VAL A 95 -7.95 -16.45 -5.25
C VAL A 95 -8.39 -17.74 -5.94
N LEU A 96 -7.78 -18.09 -7.07
CA LEU A 96 -8.04 -19.31 -7.83
C LEU A 96 -7.74 -20.55 -6.99
N ARG A 97 -6.62 -20.54 -6.25
CA ARG A 97 -6.24 -21.64 -5.36
C ARG A 97 -7.22 -21.81 -4.20
N MET A 98 -7.67 -20.70 -3.60
CA MET A 98 -8.70 -20.75 -2.55
C MET A 98 -10.01 -21.33 -3.07
N SER A 99 -10.45 -20.92 -4.27
CA SER A 99 -11.65 -21.48 -4.89
C SER A 99 -11.51 -22.98 -5.13
N SER A 100 -10.36 -23.39 -5.69
CA SER A 100 -10.07 -24.81 -5.97
C SER A 100 -10.06 -25.66 -4.70
N ASP A 101 -9.52 -25.13 -3.60
CA ASP A 101 -9.52 -25.80 -2.30
C ASP A 101 -10.94 -26.03 -1.77
N LEU A 102 -11.83 -25.03 -1.90
CA LEU A 102 -13.23 -25.16 -1.51
C LEU A 102 -13.97 -26.18 -2.36
N ASP A 103 -13.74 -26.19 -3.67
CA ASP A 103 -14.40 -27.11 -4.60
C ASP A 103 -13.97 -28.57 -4.36
N GLN A 104 -12.69 -28.80 -4.07
CA GLN A 104 -12.14 -30.15 -3.89
C GLN A 104 -12.31 -30.69 -2.46
N TYR A 105 -12.11 -29.83 -1.46
CA TYR A 105 -11.98 -30.25 -0.06
C TYR A 105 -13.03 -29.63 0.87
N SER A 106 -13.82 -28.65 0.41
CA SER A 106 -14.77 -27.87 1.23
C SER A 106 -14.14 -27.04 2.36
N PHE A 107 -12.81 -26.90 2.38
CA PHE A 107 -12.07 -26.04 3.30
C PHE A 107 -10.79 -25.53 2.63
N ILE A 108 -10.27 -24.38 3.09
CA ILE A 108 -9.00 -23.83 2.60
C ILE A 108 -7.83 -24.58 3.23
N THR A 109 -6.94 -25.12 2.40
CA THR A 109 -5.82 -25.95 2.86
C THR A 109 -4.75 -25.12 3.57
N LYS A 110 -4.00 -25.76 4.48
CA LYS A 110 -2.89 -25.10 5.20
C LYS A 110 -1.86 -24.44 4.27
N PRO A 111 -1.42 -25.07 3.16
CA PRO A 111 -0.54 -24.42 2.20
C PRO A 111 -1.12 -23.17 1.54
N THR A 112 -2.44 -23.09 1.32
CA THR A 112 -3.11 -21.89 0.79
C THR A 112 -3.23 -20.81 1.84
N LEU A 113 -3.60 -21.16 3.07
CA LEU A 113 -3.61 -20.22 4.21
C LEU A 113 -2.23 -19.61 4.46
N LYS A 114 -1.16 -20.42 4.35
CA LYS A 114 0.22 -19.93 4.48
C LYS A 114 0.57 -18.91 3.40
N ALA A 115 0.18 -19.16 2.15
CA ALA A 115 0.44 -18.25 1.04
C ALA A 115 -0.28 -16.89 1.22
N ILE A 116 -1.52 -16.91 1.73
CA ILE A 116 -2.26 -15.67 2.06
C ILE A 116 -1.55 -14.94 3.21
N GLU A 117 -1.18 -15.66 4.26
CA GLU A 117 -0.50 -15.10 5.43
C GLU A 117 0.82 -14.41 5.06
N ASP A 118 1.62 -14.99 4.13
CA ASP A 118 2.84 -14.36 3.63
C ASP A 118 2.61 -13.03 2.91
N VAL A 119 1.40 -12.82 2.38
CA VAL A 119 1.01 -11.58 1.68
C VAL A 119 0.45 -10.53 2.64
N VAL A 120 -0.32 -10.93 3.65
CA VAL A 120 -1.09 -10.00 4.49
C VAL A 120 -0.55 -9.79 5.91
N SER A 121 0.29 -10.71 6.41
CA SER A 121 0.82 -10.63 7.77
C SER A 121 1.89 -9.54 7.89
N MET A 122 1.85 -8.83 9.01
CA MET A 122 2.88 -7.86 9.42
C MET A 122 3.67 -8.33 10.64
N ASP A 123 3.56 -9.61 11.01
CA ASP A 123 4.18 -10.16 12.23
C ASP A 123 5.71 -10.03 12.21
N ASN A 124 6.30 -10.14 11.02
CA ASN A 124 7.74 -9.95 10.81
C ASN A 124 8.14 -8.48 10.53
N ASN A 125 7.17 -7.58 10.41
CA ASN A 125 7.35 -6.19 10.00
C ASN A 125 6.65 -5.23 10.98
N VAL A 126 6.74 -5.50 12.29
CA VAL A 126 6.01 -4.75 13.32
C VAL A 126 6.33 -3.25 13.34
N ILE A 127 7.59 -2.87 13.06
CA ILE A 127 8.00 -1.45 12.99
C ILE A 127 7.27 -0.77 11.83
N TYR A 128 7.17 -1.44 10.69
CA TYR A 128 6.43 -0.95 9.54
C TYR A 128 4.96 -0.76 9.90
N ALA A 129 4.33 -1.75 10.54
CA ALA A 129 2.92 -1.66 10.93
C ALA A 129 2.62 -0.47 11.86
N ILE A 130 3.48 -0.16 12.84
CA ILE A 130 3.22 0.91 13.82
C ILE A 130 3.69 2.30 13.37
N LEU A 131 4.68 2.39 12.48
CA LEU A 131 5.24 3.66 12.02
C LEU A 131 4.77 4.07 10.61
N HIS A 132 3.96 3.26 9.93
CA HIS A 132 3.57 3.47 8.54
C HIS A 132 3.06 4.90 8.26
N GLU A 133 2.16 5.41 9.08
CA GLU A 133 1.58 6.75 8.89
C GLU A 133 2.44 7.88 9.46
N SER A 134 3.41 7.57 10.34
CA SER A 134 4.23 8.58 11.01
C SER A 134 5.06 9.42 10.03
N ILE A 135 5.34 8.86 8.84
CA ILE A 135 6.06 9.52 7.75
C ILE A 135 5.30 10.71 7.14
N TYR A 136 4.02 10.89 7.50
CA TYR A 136 3.18 12.02 7.08
C TYR A 136 2.85 13.01 8.21
N CYS A 137 3.22 12.70 9.45
CA CYS A 137 2.79 13.47 10.60
C CYS A 137 3.66 14.72 10.81
N GLN A 138 3.05 15.90 10.74
CA GLN A 138 3.71 17.20 10.97
C GLN A 138 2.75 18.12 11.75
N GLY A 139 3.02 18.32 13.04
CA GLY A 139 2.17 19.11 13.96
C GLY A 139 0.74 18.57 14.15
N LYS A 140 0.46 17.35 13.67
CA LYS A 140 -0.84 16.68 13.74
C LYS A 140 -0.65 15.18 13.81
N ALA A 141 -1.59 14.53 14.51
CA ALA A 141 -1.75 13.09 14.55
C ALA A 141 -2.16 12.52 13.17
N SER A 142 -1.76 11.29 12.88
CA SER A 142 -2.33 10.56 11.73
C SER A 142 -3.77 10.16 12.04
N ASP A 143 -4.05 9.79 13.29
CA ASP A 143 -5.34 9.37 13.86
C ASP A 143 -5.98 8.20 13.09
N TRP A 144 -5.18 7.34 12.44
CA TRP A 144 -5.62 6.32 11.49
C TRP A 144 -6.20 6.92 10.20
N ALA A 145 -5.43 7.77 9.53
CA ALA A 145 -5.87 8.49 8.33
C ALA A 145 -6.32 7.55 7.20
N ALA A 146 -5.60 6.45 6.98
CA ALA A 146 -5.96 5.45 5.98
C ALA A 146 -7.35 4.85 6.24
N ASP A 147 -7.64 4.53 7.50
CA ASP A 147 -8.94 3.99 7.93
C ASP A 147 -10.05 5.03 7.80
N ARG A 148 -9.84 6.25 8.29
CA ARG A 148 -10.83 7.34 8.20
C ARG A 148 -11.15 7.70 6.75
N VAL A 149 -10.14 7.89 5.91
CA VAL A 149 -10.33 8.21 4.49
C VAL A 149 -10.99 7.04 3.78
N GLY A 150 -10.51 5.82 3.97
CA GLY A 150 -11.08 4.62 3.34
C GLY A 150 -12.56 4.44 3.68
N LYS A 151 -12.96 4.64 4.94
CA LYS A 151 -14.37 4.57 5.39
C LYS A 151 -15.27 5.62 4.74
N SER A 152 -14.72 6.72 4.21
CA SER A 152 -15.48 7.74 3.51
C SER A 152 -15.74 7.42 2.03
N LEU A 153 -15.10 6.38 1.50
CA LEU A 153 -15.18 5.98 0.09
C LEU A 153 -16.16 4.83 -0.13
N SER A 154 -16.99 4.94 -1.18
CA SER A 154 -18.01 3.94 -1.51
C SER A 154 -17.45 2.57 -1.88
N GLU A 155 -16.27 2.54 -2.47
CA GLU A 155 -15.57 1.35 -2.96
C GLU A 155 -15.05 0.49 -1.80
N PHE A 156 -14.81 1.10 -0.63
CA PHE A 156 -14.23 0.46 0.54
C PHE A 156 -15.22 0.39 1.72
N LYS A 157 -16.53 0.30 1.43
CA LYS A 157 -17.60 0.16 2.45
C LYS A 157 -17.34 -0.96 3.46
N TRP A 158 -16.62 -2.02 3.06
CA TRP A 158 -16.23 -3.13 3.94
C TRP A 158 -15.32 -2.72 5.12
N LEU A 159 -14.72 -1.52 5.10
CA LEU A 159 -14.00 -0.95 6.24
C LEU A 159 -14.93 -0.52 7.39
N THR A 160 -16.20 -0.23 7.11
CA THR A 160 -17.15 0.30 8.11
C THR A 160 -17.75 -0.76 9.04
N GLY A 161 -17.26 -2.00 9.00
CA GLY A 161 -17.63 -3.06 9.95
C GLY A 161 -17.83 -4.41 9.26
N ARG A 162 -18.40 -5.38 10.00
CA ARG A 162 -18.72 -6.70 9.43
C ARG A 162 -19.79 -6.54 8.35
N PRO A 163 -19.72 -7.32 7.25
CA PRO A 163 -20.81 -7.38 6.27
C PRO A 163 -22.12 -7.68 7.01
N ARG A 164 -23.14 -6.84 6.83
CA ARG A 164 -24.42 -6.99 7.54
C ARG A 164 -25.15 -8.28 7.16
N SER A 165 -24.85 -8.78 5.97
CA SER A 165 -25.36 -10.04 5.42
C SER A 165 -24.48 -10.50 4.25
N PRO A 166 -24.54 -11.78 3.86
CA PRO A 166 -23.93 -12.25 2.61
C PRO A 166 -24.37 -11.42 1.38
N SER A 167 -25.62 -10.94 1.34
CA SER A 167 -26.13 -10.09 0.26
C SER A 167 -25.43 -8.73 0.15
N SER A 168 -24.88 -8.18 1.24
CA SER A 168 -24.08 -6.95 1.18
C SER A 168 -22.73 -7.11 0.47
N LEU A 169 -22.33 -8.35 0.17
CA LEU A 169 -21.11 -8.68 -0.55
C LEU A 169 -21.34 -8.92 -2.05
N ILE A 170 -22.58 -8.93 -2.54
CA ILE A 170 -22.91 -9.39 -3.90
C ILE A 170 -23.32 -8.24 -4.84
N SER A 171 -23.65 -7.06 -4.33
CA SER A 171 -24.20 -5.96 -5.15
C SER A 171 -23.18 -5.26 -6.05
N GLU A 172 -21.91 -5.22 -5.67
CA GLU A 172 -20.82 -4.56 -6.38
C GLU A 172 -19.54 -5.40 -6.22
N PRO A 173 -18.57 -5.35 -7.17
CA PRO A 173 -17.27 -6.00 -6.98
C PRO A 173 -16.59 -5.52 -5.70
N LEU A 174 -16.02 -6.44 -4.92
CA LEU A 174 -15.30 -6.10 -3.69
C LEU A 174 -13.93 -5.55 -4.03
N PHE A 175 -13.64 -4.29 -3.70
CA PHE A 175 -12.32 -3.73 -3.97
C PHE A 175 -11.34 -4.10 -2.86
N PHE A 176 -10.15 -4.55 -3.26
CA PHE A 176 -9.02 -4.74 -2.36
C PHE A 176 -8.38 -3.39 -2.01
N SER A 177 -7.91 -3.21 -0.78
CA SER A 177 -7.10 -2.03 -0.40
C SER A 177 -5.66 -2.16 -0.88
N GLY A 178 -4.96 -1.03 -1.00
CA GLY A 178 -3.52 -0.97 -1.26
C GLY A 178 -2.69 -1.03 0.03
N GLU A 179 -1.63 -0.22 0.09
CA GLU A 179 -0.70 -0.13 1.22
C GLU A 179 -1.21 0.79 2.33
N MET A 180 -2.25 0.32 2.99
CA MET A 180 -2.86 0.96 4.15
C MET A 180 -2.65 0.10 5.39
N ILE A 181 -2.44 0.75 6.52
CA ILE A 181 -2.51 0.10 7.83
C ILE A 181 -3.84 0.49 8.49
N TYR A 182 -4.59 -0.52 8.94
CA TYR A 182 -5.87 -0.32 9.60
C TYR A 182 -5.84 -0.79 11.05
N PRO A 183 -6.62 -0.17 11.96
CA PRO A 183 -6.71 -0.60 13.35
C PRO A 183 -7.03 -2.09 13.51
N PHE A 184 -7.92 -2.63 12.66
CA PHE A 184 -8.34 -4.03 12.74
C PHE A 184 -7.21 -5.03 12.45
N MET A 185 -6.15 -4.63 11.75
CA MET A 185 -5.02 -5.53 11.47
C MET A 185 -4.37 -5.99 12.79
N PHE A 186 -4.32 -5.09 13.77
CA PHE A 186 -3.80 -5.36 15.11
C PHE A 186 -4.70 -6.26 15.96
N GLU A 187 -5.92 -6.56 15.53
CA GLU A 187 -6.84 -7.47 16.22
C GLU A 187 -6.73 -8.92 15.68
N THR A 188 -6.05 -9.10 14.54
CA THR A 188 -6.07 -10.37 13.79
C THR A 188 -4.83 -11.23 13.97
N SER A 189 -3.77 -10.72 14.59
CA SER A 189 -2.53 -11.42 14.87
C SER A 189 -2.16 -11.29 16.35
N PRO A 190 -1.68 -12.36 17.02
CA PRO A 190 -1.18 -12.27 18.39
C PRO A 190 -0.04 -11.26 18.56
N GLU A 191 0.90 -11.23 17.62
CA GLU A 191 2.09 -10.37 17.61
C GLU A 191 1.69 -8.90 17.52
N LEU A 192 0.80 -8.56 16.58
CA LEU A 192 0.32 -7.19 16.44
C LEU A 192 -0.59 -6.78 17.61
N SER A 193 -1.41 -7.70 18.14
CA SER A 193 -2.26 -7.44 19.30
C SER A 193 -1.46 -6.98 20.51
N ALA A 194 -0.29 -7.61 20.74
CA ALA A 194 0.59 -7.27 21.86
C ALA A 194 1.13 -5.83 21.80
N ILE A 195 1.30 -5.28 20.59
CA ILE A 195 1.85 -3.93 20.37
C ILE A 195 0.76 -2.89 20.03
N TYR A 196 -0.50 -3.29 19.94
CA TYR A 196 -1.59 -2.39 19.58
C TYR A 196 -1.71 -1.14 20.49
N PRO A 197 -1.49 -1.22 21.82
CA PRO A 197 -1.48 -0.03 22.67
C PRO A 197 -0.44 1.02 22.23
N ALA A 198 0.75 0.59 21.80
CA ALA A 198 1.79 1.49 21.30
C ALA A 198 1.39 2.11 19.95
N ALA A 199 0.80 1.31 19.05
CA ALA A 199 0.30 1.81 17.77
C ALA A 199 -0.78 2.89 17.96
N LYS A 200 -1.69 2.74 18.94
CA LYS A 200 -2.69 3.76 19.27
C LYS A 200 -2.05 5.06 19.76
N ILE A 201 -1.09 4.98 20.67
CA ILE A 201 -0.38 6.17 21.17
C ILE A 201 0.27 6.94 20.00
N LEU A 202 0.93 6.23 19.09
CA LEU A 202 1.56 6.85 17.92
C LEU A 202 0.55 7.46 16.96
N ALA A 203 -0.56 6.77 16.68
CA ALA A 203 -1.62 7.26 15.82
C ALA A 203 -2.29 8.52 16.39
N GLU A 204 -2.46 8.61 17.71
CA GLU A 204 -3.10 9.74 18.41
C GLU A 204 -2.14 10.87 18.77
N TYR A 205 -0.82 10.68 18.64
CA TYR A 205 0.19 11.66 19.03
C TYR A 205 0.10 12.93 18.17
N THR A 206 -0.09 14.09 18.78
CA THR A 206 -0.32 15.36 18.05
C THR A 206 0.91 16.26 17.97
N GLU A 207 1.92 16.04 18.79
CA GLU A 207 3.10 16.91 18.92
C GLU A 207 4.24 16.53 17.97
N TRP A 208 3.93 15.97 16.79
CA TRP A 208 4.94 15.65 15.78
C TRP A 208 5.69 16.92 15.35
N PRO A 209 7.04 16.92 15.37
CA PRO A 209 7.80 18.05 14.86
C PRO A 209 7.62 18.18 13.33
N PRO A 210 7.99 19.32 12.73
CA PRO A 210 8.12 19.42 11.28
C PRO A 210 9.06 18.33 10.76
N LEU A 211 8.65 17.62 9.71
CA LEU A 211 9.46 16.58 9.05
C LEU A 211 10.43 17.18 8.04
N TYR A 212 10.03 18.28 7.40
CA TYR A 212 10.78 18.92 6.33
C TYR A 212 10.96 20.41 6.60
N ASP A 213 12.15 20.92 6.30
CA ASP A 213 12.39 22.36 6.15
C ASP A 213 12.23 22.74 4.67
N GLU A 214 11.03 23.20 4.31
CA GLU A 214 10.69 23.56 2.92
C GLU A 214 11.56 24.72 2.39
N TRP A 215 11.97 25.65 3.26
CA TRP A 215 12.88 26.76 2.90
C TRP A 215 14.29 26.27 2.59
N GLN A 216 14.75 25.24 3.28
CA GLN A 216 16.02 24.59 2.98
C GLN A 216 15.93 23.74 1.71
N LEU A 217 14.83 23.02 1.49
CA LEU A 217 14.59 22.24 0.27
C LEU A 217 14.56 23.13 -0.99
N ALA A 218 13.91 24.29 -0.92
CA ALA A 218 13.87 25.28 -1.99
C ALA A 218 15.24 25.92 -2.30
N ARG A 219 16.19 25.82 -1.37
CA ARG A 219 17.57 26.33 -1.52
C ARG A 219 18.61 25.21 -1.58
N ASN A 220 18.17 23.99 -1.83
CA ASN A 220 19.07 22.84 -1.95
C ASN A 220 20.18 23.11 -2.98
N GLU A 221 21.42 22.85 -2.58
CA GLU A 221 22.63 23.03 -3.40
C GLU A 221 23.18 21.69 -3.91
N VAL A 222 22.64 20.57 -3.43
CA VAL A 222 23.09 19.22 -3.80
C VAL A 222 22.24 18.70 -4.96
N PRO A 223 22.81 18.36 -6.13
CA PRO A 223 22.04 17.77 -7.22
C PRO A 223 21.32 16.49 -6.77
N MET A 224 20.03 16.41 -7.11
CA MET A 224 19.17 15.30 -6.73
C MET A 224 18.56 14.67 -7.99
N TYR A 225 18.58 13.35 -8.06
CA TYR A 225 18.05 12.58 -9.17
C TYR A 225 17.04 11.57 -8.65
N SER A 226 15.84 11.52 -9.24
CA SER A 226 14.76 10.66 -8.76
C SER A 226 14.15 9.84 -9.88
N ALA A 227 13.91 8.54 -9.62
CA ALA A 227 13.03 7.71 -10.43
C ALA A 227 11.59 7.85 -9.92
N THR A 228 10.65 8.02 -10.82
CA THR A 228 9.23 8.13 -10.48
C THR A 228 8.38 7.39 -11.49
N TYR A 229 7.44 6.60 -10.99
CA TYR A 229 6.60 5.73 -11.80
C TYR A 229 5.20 6.34 -11.91
N MET A 230 4.68 6.50 -13.12
CA MET A 230 3.39 7.17 -13.35
C MET A 230 2.21 6.40 -12.74
N ASP A 231 2.32 5.08 -12.71
CA ASP A 231 1.30 4.15 -12.23
C ASP A 231 1.64 3.57 -10.86
N ASP A 232 2.52 4.23 -10.09
CA ASP A 232 2.82 3.83 -8.71
C ASP A 232 1.54 3.95 -7.84
N MET A 233 1.20 2.86 -7.17
CA MET A 233 0.03 2.78 -6.29
C MET A 233 0.32 3.29 -4.87
N TYR A 234 1.60 3.26 -4.46
CA TYR A 234 2.05 3.58 -3.10
C TYR A 234 2.44 5.05 -2.97
N VAL A 235 3.07 5.61 -4.02
CA VAL A 235 3.50 7.01 -4.06
C VAL A 235 2.80 7.73 -5.20
N ASP A 236 1.84 8.59 -4.86
CA ASP A 236 1.07 9.31 -5.87
C ASP A 236 1.96 10.20 -6.76
N PHE A 237 1.79 10.05 -8.07
CA PHE A 237 2.56 10.79 -9.07
C PHE A 237 2.38 12.31 -8.93
N GLY A 238 1.16 12.79 -8.70
CA GLY A 238 0.87 14.22 -8.56
C GLY A 238 1.57 14.85 -7.36
N LEU A 239 1.49 14.20 -6.20
CA LEU A 239 2.20 14.64 -4.99
C LEU A 239 3.73 14.58 -5.16
N ALA A 240 4.24 13.56 -5.88
CA ALA A 240 5.65 13.50 -6.22
C ALA A 240 6.06 14.69 -7.10
N GLN A 241 5.24 15.07 -8.09
CA GLN A 241 5.50 16.26 -8.93
C GLN A 241 5.48 17.57 -8.15
N GLU A 242 4.62 17.71 -7.14
CA GLU A 242 4.64 18.87 -6.22
C GLU A 242 5.98 18.98 -5.50
N THR A 243 6.53 17.84 -5.06
CA THR A 243 7.83 17.78 -4.38
C THR A 243 9.00 18.07 -5.32
N VAL A 244 8.98 17.58 -6.57
CA VAL A 244 10.01 17.94 -7.58
C VAL A 244 10.09 19.45 -7.75
N ARG A 245 8.94 20.14 -7.84
CA ARG A 245 8.90 21.60 -8.02
C ARG A 245 9.39 22.37 -6.79
N LEU A 246 9.24 21.79 -5.60
CA LEU A 246 9.67 22.40 -4.35
C LEU A 246 11.19 22.29 -4.14
N VAL A 247 11.80 21.17 -4.51
CA VAL A 247 13.21 20.88 -4.22
C VAL A 247 14.11 21.42 -5.34
N ARG A 248 14.92 22.43 -5.04
CA ARG A 248 15.88 22.98 -6.02
C ARG A 248 16.90 21.93 -6.43
N GLY A 249 17.18 21.86 -7.73
CA GLY A 249 18.18 20.94 -8.28
C GLY A 249 17.72 19.48 -8.34
N CYS A 250 16.42 19.22 -8.15
CA CYS A 250 15.82 17.92 -8.40
C CYS A 250 15.57 17.72 -9.90
N LYS A 251 16.20 16.68 -10.47
CA LYS A 251 15.93 16.16 -11.81
C LYS A 251 15.24 14.81 -11.67
N GLN A 252 14.28 14.53 -12.54
CA GLN A 252 13.46 13.33 -12.44
C GLN A 252 13.47 12.55 -13.76
N TRP A 253 13.61 11.24 -13.65
CA TRP A 253 13.30 10.29 -14.71
C TRP A 253 11.91 9.70 -14.42
N VAL A 254 10.99 9.89 -15.36
CA VAL A 254 9.59 9.48 -15.24
C VAL A 254 9.31 8.36 -16.23
N THR A 255 8.65 7.29 -15.78
CA THR A 255 8.29 6.15 -16.64
C THR A 255 6.93 5.54 -16.28
N ASN A 256 6.25 4.94 -17.25
CA ASN A 256 5.12 4.02 -17.06
C ASN A 256 5.48 2.55 -17.32
N SER A 257 6.74 2.24 -17.63
CA SER A 257 7.18 0.87 -17.88
C SER A 257 7.55 0.10 -16.62
N MET A 258 7.60 0.79 -15.48
CA MET A 258 8.03 0.24 -14.20
C MET A 258 7.03 0.55 -13.09
N TYR A 259 7.06 -0.30 -12.06
CA TYR A 259 6.30 -0.18 -10.83
C TYR A 259 7.21 -0.01 -9.61
N HIS A 260 6.61 0.12 -8.43
CA HIS A 260 7.27 0.48 -7.17
C HIS A 260 8.47 -0.40 -6.79
N ASP A 261 8.41 -1.71 -7.10
CA ASP A 261 9.49 -2.64 -6.79
C ASP A 261 10.66 -2.61 -7.79
N ALA A 262 10.69 -1.67 -8.74
CA ALA A 262 11.74 -1.57 -9.76
C ALA A 262 13.16 -1.45 -9.16
N VAL A 263 13.30 -0.92 -7.95
CA VAL A 263 14.59 -0.94 -7.23
C VAL A 263 15.13 -2.36 -7.02
N ARG A 264 14.26 -3.36 -6.93
CA ARG A 264 14.56 -4.79 -6.77
C ARG A 264 14.44 -5.58 -8.07
N SER A 265 13.41 -5.32 -8.87
CA SER A 265 13.10 -6.12 -10.08
C SER A 265 13.75 -5.59 -11.36
N LYS A 266 14.13 -4.30 -11.39
CA LYS A 266 14.65 -3.58 -12.57
C LYS A 266 15.85 -2.69 -12.24
N THR A 267 16.65 -3.06 -11.23
CA THR A 267 17.72 -2.21 -10.67
C THR A 267 18.68 -1.68 -11.73
N GLY A 268 19.16 -2.54 -12.63
CA GLY A 268 20.14 -2.16 -13.65
C GLY A 268 19.63 -1.12 -14.63
N GLU A 269 18.40 -1.31 -15.12
CA GLU A 269 17.73 -0.40 -16.06
C GLU A 269 17.45 0.96 -15.39
N MET A 270 16.80 0.94 -14.22
CA MET A 270 16.51 2.16 -13.44
C MET A 270 17.80 2.93 -13.06
N MET A 271 18.84 2.25 -12.59
CA MET A 271 20.09 2.92 -12.22
C MET A 271 20.83 3.47 -13.44
N GLY A 272 20.74 2.79 -14.60
CA GLY A 272 21.29 3.27 -15.87
C GLY A 272 20.70 4.62 -16.26
N GLU A 273 19.38 4.74 -16.21
CA GLU A 273 18.65 5.99 -16.49
C GLU A 273 19.00 7.11 -15.50
N LEU A 274 19.11 6.80 -14.20
CA LEU A 274 19.48 7.81 -13.19
C LEU A 274 20.93 8.27 -13.32
N PHE A 275 21.85 7.39 -13.73
CA PHE A 275 23.23 7.78 -14.02
C PHE A 275 23.35 8.57 -15.31
N ALA A 276 22.60 8.20 -16.35
CA ALA A 276 22.50 8.98 -17.58
C ALA A 276 21.99 10.40 -17.27
N LEU A 277 20.90 10.53 -16.50
CA LEU A 277 20.35 11.82 -16.07
C LEU A 277 21.34 12.66 -15.25
N ARG A 278 22.22 12.00 -14.47
CA ARG A 278 23.29 12.65 -13.72
C ARG A 278 24.39 13.16 -14.62
N ASP A 279 24.82 12.33 -15.55
CA ASP A 279 25.95 12.59 -16.43
C ASP A 279 25.56 13.48 -17.63
N ASP A 280 24.25 13.66 -17.86
CA ASP A 280 23.70 14.61 -18.83
C ASP A 280 23.93 16.06 -18.37
N VAL A 281 25.00 16.63 -18.94
CA VAL A 281 25.41 18.03 -18.84
C VAL A 281 24.53 18.84 -19.80
N ILE A 282 23.51 19.45 -19.20
CA ILE A 282 22.71 20.62 -19.63
C ILE A 282 23.25 21.33 -20.89
N ASP A 283 22.42 21.31 -21.94
CA ASP A 283 22.18 22.47 -22.80
C ASP A 283 21.24 23.46 -22.09
#